data_AF-A0A7X6JA37-F1
#
_entry.id   AF-A0A7X6JA37-F1
#
_cell.length_a   1.000
_cell.length_b   1.000
_cell.length_c   1.000
_cell.angle_alpha   90.00
_cell.angle_beta   90.00
_cell.angle_gamma   90.00
#
_symmetry.space_group_name_H-M   'P 1'
#
loop_
_entity.id
_entity.type
_entity.pdbx_description
1 polymer ?
#
loop_
_entity_poly.entity_id
_entity_poly.type
_entity_poly.pdbx_seq_one_letter_code
_entity_poly.pdbx_strand_id
1 'polypeptide(L)'
;MKWTFIKSTPEKAEGNPHEPMTDDALGRVQADVDNLMDMFAALVSRNRGMTEQKIRGTKAQVYRGSLAVESGLADEVATLDETLQAFAMHIDEMQNEIDKTSISAAEKRVSLMAGRFKSSRTRLEIEDEEEEARKARRAKRAEDDDPDADDDPDADDDPDADDDPEADDDPDADDDPDAEDDEQARKARRARRASDDEESPAARARRAERKRCSGLHSLAAQAKRLGVSFNASRAIEQGLSVDKARARIMRAAADANAPHTSAVAAPRYARPGSGGSNGNLSQAEKRRRGLKR
;
A
#
# COMPACT_ATOMS: atom_id res chain seq x y z
N MET A 1 -26.02 -10.47 -46.13
CA MET A 1 -26.50 -11.06 -44.87
C MET A 1 -27.23 -9.99 -44.08
N LYS A 2 -28.29 -10.34 -43.33
CA LYS A 2 -29.03 -9.42 -42.46
C LYS A 2 -28.84 -9.87 -41.02
N TRP A 3 -28.44 -8.95 -40.16
CA TRP A 3 -28.16 -9.21 -38.74
C TRP A 3 -29.30 -8.65 -37.89
N THR A 4 -29.63 -9.34 -36.82
CA THR A 4 -30.62 -8.90 -35.83
C THR A 4 -29.99 -9.02 -34.45
N PHE A 5 -29.93 -7.91 -33.72
CA PHE A 5 -29.40 -7.87 -32.37
C PHE A 5 -30.55 -7.86 -31.36
N ILE A 6 -30.46 -8.76 -30.36
CA ILE A 6 -31.37 -8.78 -29.21
C ILE A 6 -30.58 -8.24 -28.02
N LYS A 7 -30.98 -7.07 -27.51
CA LYS A 7 -30.25 -6.33 -26.47
C LYS A 7 -31.21 -5.74 -25.46
N SER A 8 -30.80 -5.70 -24.19
CA SER A 8 -31.62 -5.12 -23.10
C SER A 8 -31.65 -3.59 -23.15
N THR A 9 -30.60 -2.95 -23.68
CA THR A 9 -30.50 -1.51 -23.91
C THR A 9 -29.73 -1.24 -25.21
N PRO A 10 -29.88 -0.06 -25.84
CA PRO A 10 -29.20 0.26 -27.11
C PRO A 10 -27.68 0.15 -27.07
N GLU A 11 -27.07 0.56 -25.96
CA GLU A 11 -25.62 0.70 -25.74
C GLU A 11 -24.89 -0.64 -25.73
N LYS A 12 -25.59 -1.72 -25.36
CA LYS A 12 -25.01 -3.07 -25.29
C LYS A 12 -24.65 -3.68 -26.64
N ALA A 13 -25.03 -3.05 -27.74
CA ALA A 13 -24.54 -3.41 -29.06
C ALA A 13 -23.63 -2.33 -29.66
N GLU A 14 -23.26 -1.28 -28.93
CA GLU A 14 -22.27 -0.32 -29.43
C GLU A 14 -20.93 -1.01 -29.73
N GLY A 15 -20.24 -0.57 -30.78
CA GLY A 15 -18.99 -1.17 -31.23
C GLY A 15 -19.14 -2.47 -32.04
N ASN A 16 -20.37 -2.89 -32.37
CA ASN A 16 -20.57 -4.02 -33.27
C ASN A 16 -20.10 -3.70 -34.71
N PRO A 17 -19.61 -4.70 -35.48
CA PRO A 17 -19.08 -4.48 -36.83
C PRO A 17 -20.16 -4.44 -37.93
N HIS A 18 -21.45 -4.55 -37.59
CA HIS A 18 -22.54 -4.73 -38.56
C HIS A 18 -23.44 -3.49 -38.73
N GLU A 19 -23.32 -2.48 -37.87
CA GLU A 19 -23.90 -1.15 -38.04
C GLU A 19 -22.88 -0.07 -37.66
N PRO A 20 -22.94 1.14 -38.25
CA PRO A 20 -22.10 2.25 -37.85
C PRO A 20 -22.33 2.62 -36.38
N MET A 21 -21.27 3.01 -35.69
CA MET A 21 -21.38 3.52 -34.32
C MET A 21 -22.13 4.87 -34.31
N THR A 22 -22.95 5.09 -33.28
CA THR A 22 -23.66 6.37 -33.09
C THR A 22 -22.68 7.48 -32.70
N ASP A 23 -23.00 8.74 -32.98
CA ASP A 23 -22.14 9.88 -32.64
C ASP A 23 -21.87 9.99 -31.13
N ASP A 24 -22.87 9.68 -30.31
CA ASP A 24 -22.77 9.70 -28.85
C ASP A 24 -21.83 8.60 -28.32
N ALA A 25 -21.95 7.37 -28.85
CA ALA A 25 -21.04 6.27 -28.53
C ALA A 25 -19.60 6.57 -28.99
N LEU A 26 -19.46 7.16 -30.19
CA LEU A 26 -18.17 7.59 -30.70
C LEU A 26 -17.54 8.65 -29.81
N GLY A 27 -18.31 9.64 -29.37
CA GLY A 27 -17.87 10.67 -28.44
C GLY A 27 -17.35 10.08 -27.12
N ARG A 28 -18.08 9.13 -26.52
CA ARG A 28 -17.65 8.46 -25.28
C ARG A 28 -16.34 7.68 -25.47
N VAL A 29 -16.28 6.84 -26.50
CA VAL A 29 -15.07 6.04 -26.78
C VAL A 29 -13.87 6.93 -27.12
N GLN A 30 -14.08 8.01 -27.87
CA GLN A 30 -13.02 8.95 -28.19
C GLN A 30 -12.51 9.67 -26.93
N ALA A 31 -13.39 10.10 -26.03
CA ALA A 31 -13.00 10.70 -24.77
C ALA A 31 -12.17 9.75 -23.90
N ASP A 32 -12.51 8.46 -23.86
CA ASP A 32 -11.73 7.44 -23.16
C ASP A 32 -10.33 7.26 -23.78
N VAL A 33 -10.25 7.22 -25.12
CA VAL A 33 -8.98 7.13 -25.85
C VAL A 33 -8.10 8.34 -25.57
N ASP A 34 -8.66 9.54 -25.58
CA ASP A 34 -7.94 10.79 -25.33
C ASP A 34 -7.42 10.84 -23.89
N ASN A 35 -8.23 10.42 -22.91
CA ASN A 35 -7.82 10.32 -21.51
C ASN A 35 -6.64 9.35 -21.33
N LEU A 36 -6.72 8.16 -21.94
CA LEU A 36 -5.61 7.20 -21.90
C LEU A 36 -4.33 7.74 -22.54
N MET A 37 -4.45 8.51 -23.63
CA MET A 37 -3.32 9.18 -24.26
C MET A 37 -2.70 10.23 -23.35
N ASP A 38 -3.52 11.01 -22.63
CA ASP A 38 -3.05 12.02 -21.68
C ASP A 38 -2.29 11.36 -20.51
N MET A 39 -2.85 10.30 -19.93
CA MET A 39 -2.17 9.52 -18.89
C MET A 39 -0.83 8.96 -19.36
N PHE A 40 -0.78 8.42 -20.58
CA PHE A 40 0.45 7.90 -21.18
C PHE A 40 1.48 9.01 -21.41
N ALA A 41 1.07 10.14 -21.99
CA ALA A 41 1.96 11.25 -22.27
C ALA A 41 2.56 11.84 -20.98
N ALA A 42 1.74 12.02 -19.94
CA ALA A 42 2.20 12.49 -18.64
C ALA A 42 3.22 11.53 -18.00
N LEU A 43 2.96 10.22 -18.08
CA LEU A 43 3.88 9.21 -17.56
C LEU A 43 5.24 9.24 -18.26
N VAL A 44 5.25 9.27 -19.59
CA VAL A 44 6.50 9.29 -20.36
C VAL A 44 7.24 10.61 -20.15
N SER A 45 6.51 11.73 -20.13
CA SER A 45 7.06 13.08 -19.89
C SER A 45 7.86 13.12 -18.59
N ARG A 46 7.25 12.65 -17.49
CA ARG A 46 7.88 12.62 -16.16
C ARG A 46 9.17 11.79 -16.12
N ASN A 47 9.20 10.64 -16.82
CA ASN A 47 10.32 9.70 -16.72
C ASN A 47 11.43 9.95 -17.76
N ARG A 48 11.11 10.55 -18.90
CA ARG A 48 12.08 10.84 -19.98
C ARG A 48 12.51 12.31 -20.06
N GLY A 49 11.86 13.21 -19.32
CA GLY A 49 12.12 14.65 -19.42
C GLY A 49 11.72 15.23 -20.79
N MET A 50 10.77 14.59 -21.48
CA MET A 50 10.27 15.01 -22.78
C MET A 50 8.97 15.79 -22.64
N THR A 51 8.70 16.75 -23.51
CA THR A 51 7.39 17.41 -23.55
C THR A 51 6.32 16.45 -24.05
N GLU A 52 5.11 16.57 -23.52
CA GLU A 52 3.99 15.73 -23.98
C GLU A 52 3.66 15.92 -25.46
N GLN A 53 3.89 17.12 -26.01
CA GLN A 53 3.72 17.39 -27.44
C GLN A 53 4.71 16.59 -28.29
N LYS A 54 5.97 16.43 -27.84
CA LYS A 54 6.95 15.58 -28.52
C LYS A 54 6.50 14.12 -28.50
N ILE A 55 5.94 13.66 -27.38
CA ILE A 55 5.42 12.30 -27.21
C ILE A 55 4.22 12.05 -28.13
N ARG A 56 3.22 12.93 -28.13
CA ARG A 56 2.08 12.87 -29.07
C ARG A 56 2.54 12.95 -30.53
N GLY A 57 3.59 13.73 -30.81
CA GLY A 57 4.21 13.85 -32.12
C GLY A 57 4.83 12.55 -32.67
N THR A 58 5.10 11.55 -31.82
CA THR A 58 5.59 10.24 -32.28
C THR A 58 4.53 9.45 -33.06
N LYS A 59 3.24 9.81 -32.93
CA LYS A 59 2.11 9.16 -33.62
C LYS A 59 2.12 7.62 -33.50
N ALA A 60 2.52 7.11 -32.33
CA ALA A 60 2.63 5.68 -32.04
C ALA A 60 3.50 4.88 -33.03
N GLN A 61 4.47 5.54 -33.68
CA GLN A 61 5.40 4.86 -34.57
C GLN A 61 6.34 3.92 -33.82
N VAL A 62 6.84 2.91 -34.54
CA VAL A 62 7.81 1.96 -34.00
C VAL A 62 9.23 2.47 -34.22
N TYR A 63 9.97 2.65 -33.12
CA TYR A 63 11.38 3.06 -33.13
C TYR A 63 12.27 1.87 -32.77
N ARG A 64 13.26 1.55 -33.62
CA ARG A 64 14.17 0.42 -33.43
C ARG A 64 15.60 0.90 -33.27
N GLY A 65 16.32 0.37 -32.28
CA GLY A 65 17.74 0.64 -32.07
C GLY A 65 18.02 2.14 -31.92
N SER A 66 18.94 2.67 -32.73
CA SER A 66 19.40 4.07 -32.67
C SER A 66 18.26 5.08 -32.84
N LEU A 67 17.22 4.77 -33.60
CA LEU A 67 16.06 5.66 -33.77
C LEU A 67 15.31 5.90 -32.45
N ALA A 68 15.33 4.93 -31.52
CA ALA A 68 14.74 5.11 -30.20
C ALA A 68 15.58 6.07 -29.35
N VAL A 69 16.90 6.05 -29.51
CA VAL A 69 17.83 6.96 -28.84
C VAL A 69 17.69 8.39 -29.38
N GLU A 70 17.71 8.54 -30.70
CA GLU A 70 17.56 9.86 -31.36
C GLU A 70 16.21 10.53 -31.04
N SER A 71 15.15 9.74 -30.90
CA SER A 71 13.83 10.25 -30.49
C SER A 71 13.74 10.62 -29.01
N GLY A 72 14.70 10.17 -28.17
CA GLY A 72 14.72 10.35 -26.72
C GLY A 72 13.88 9.31 -25.96
N LEU A 73 13.45 8.24 -26.63
CA LEU A 73 12.68 7.15 -26.02
C LEU A 73 13.58 6.09 -25.36
N ALA A 74 14.87 6.08 -25.67
CA ALA A 74 15.91 5.26 -25.07
C ALA A 74 17.18 6.09 -24.83
N ASP A 75 18.03 5.65 -23.91
CA ASP A 75 19.27 6.35 -23.56
C ASP A 75 20.44 5.86 -24.42
N GLU A 76 20.53 4.54 -24.65
CA GLU A 76 21.59 3.90 -25.40
C GLU A 76 21.14 2.57 -26.03
N VAL A 77 21.90 2.09 -27.02
CA VAL A 77 21.77 0.74 -27.59
C VAL A 77 23.00 -0.07 -27.20
N ALA A 78 22.79 -1.14 -26.42
CA ALA A 78 23.85 -2.03 -25.97
C ALA A 78 23.36 -3.48 -25.90
N THR A 79 24.29 -4.42 -25.79
CA THR A 79 23.99 -5.81 -25.44
C THR A 79 23.65 -5.95 -23.95
N LEU A 80 23.08 -7.10 -23.57
CA LEU A 80 22.76 -7.36 -22.15
C LEU A 80 24.02 -7.34 -21.28
N ASP A 81 25.11 -7.96 -21.73
CA ASP A 81 26.36 -8.04 -20.96
C ASP A 81 26.97 -6.65 -20.74
N GLU A 82 27.00 -5.81 -21.77
CA GLU A 82 27.43 -4.41 -21.67
C GLU A 82 26.55 -3.62 -20.71
N THR A 83 25.23 -3.81 -20.77
CA THR A 83 24.27 -3.12 -19.89
C THR A 83 24.45 -3.52 -18.43
N LEU A 84 24.67 -4.81 -18.16
CA LEU A 84 24.91 -5.31 -16.80
C LEU A 84 26.25 -4.80 -16.25
N GLN A 85 27.29 -4.74 -17.09
CA GLN A 85 28.57 -4.18 -16.70
C GLN A 85 28.44 -2.68 -16.39
N ALA A 86 27.79 -1.91 -17.25
CA ALA A 86 27.55 -0.48 -17.03
C ALA A 86 26.72 -0.23 -15.75
N PHE A 87 25.69 -1.06 -15.51
CA PHE A 87 24.88 -0.97 -14.30
C PHE A 87 25.67 -1.30 -13.03
N ALA A 88 26.51 -2.34 -13.05
CA ALA A 88 27.37 -2.68 -11.92
C ALA A 88 28.34 -1.53 -11.59
N MET A 89 28.99 -0.96 -12.61
CA MET A 89 29.88 0.19 -12.43
C MET A 89 29.13 1.41 -11.87
N HIS A 90 27.90 1.66 -12.33
CA HIS A 90 27.08 2.76 -11.83
C HIS A 90 26.68 2.59 -10.35
N ILE A 91 26.36 1.37 -9.92
CA ILE A 91 26.10 1.08 -8.50
C ILE A 91 27.34 1.31 -7.65
N ASP A 92 28.50 0.80 -8.09
CA ASP A 92 29.76 0.97 -7.36
C ASP A 92 30.13 2.45 -7.22
N GLU A 93 29.93 3.26 -8.26
CA GLU A 93 30.14 4.70 -8.21
C GLU A 93 29.19 5.39 -7.22
N MET A 94 27.89 5.07 -7.25
CA MET A 94 26.93 5.59 -6.28
C MET A 94 27.29 5.21 -4.83
N GLN A 95 27.75 3.99 -4.59
CA GLN A 95 28.20 3.55 -3.26
C GLN A 95 29.44 4.32 -2.82
N ASN A 96 30.41 4.51 -3.71
CA ASN A 96 31.60 5.29 -3.41
C ASN A 96 31.27 6.76 -3.08
N GLU A 97 30.30 7.38 -3.75
CA GLU A 97 29.86 8.75 -3.42
C GLU A 97 29.13 8.83 -2.07
N ILE A 98 28.32 7.82 -1.73
CA ILE A 98 27.71 7.69 -0.40
C ILE A 98 28.79 7.53 0.67
N ASP A 99 29.79 6.68 0.42
CA ASP A 99 30.88 6.43 1.36
C ASP A 99 31.74 7.68 1.56
N LYS A 100 32.04 8.44 0.50
CA LYS A 100 32.77 9.73 0.55
C LYS A 100 32.02 10.81 1.33
N THR A 101 30.68 10.84 1.25
CA THR A 101 29.85 11.80 1.99
C THR A 101 29.58 11.35 3.43
N SER A 102 29.70 10.05 3.70
CA SER A 102 29.66 9.52 5.06
C SER A 102 31.03 9.73 5.75
N ILE A 103 31.19 10.88 6.42
CA ILE A 103 32.37 11.12 7.27
C ILE A 103 32.51 9.93 8.23
N SER A 104 33.66 9.25 8.16
CA SER A 104 33.91 8.06 8.99
C SER A 104 33.77 8.43 10.47
N ALA A 105 33.35 7.49 11.31
CA ALA A 105 33.23 7.75 12.75
C ALA A 105 34.55 8.27 13.37
N ALA A 106 35.69 7.92 12.79
CA ALA A 106 37.00 8.44 13.15
C ALA A 106 37.17 9.92 12.75
N GLU A 107 36.84 10.29 11.51
CA GLU A 107 36.92 11.67 11.03
C GLU A 107 35.88 12.58 11.71
N LYS A 108 34.69 12.07 12.03
CA LYS A 108 33.70 12.77 12.86
C LYS A 108 34.28 13.09 14.22
N ARG A 109 34.97 12.14 14.87
CA ARG A 109 35.61 12.34 16.18
C ARG A 109 36.80 13.30 16.11
N VAL A 110 37.61 13.21 15.05
CA VAL A 110 38.74 14.14 14.82
C VAL A 110 38.23 15.56 14.54
N SER A 111 37.16 15.72 13.76
CA SER A 111 36.53 17.02 13.51
C SER A 111 35.85 17.61 14.76
N LEU A 112 35.23 16.76 15.59
CA LEU A 112 34.66 17.14 16.89
C LEU A 112 35.75 17.58 17.89
N MET A 113 36.89 16.87 17.93
CA MET A 113 38.04 17.24 18.76
C MET A 113 38.80 18.46 18.24
N ALA A 114 38.85 18.66 16.92
CA ALA A 114 39.49 19.82 16.30
C ALA A 114 38.65 21.11 16.39
N GLY A 115 37.49 21.09 17.06
CA GLY A 115 36.66 22.27 17.31
C GLY A 115 36.12 22.96 16.05
N ARG A 116 36.13 22.28 14.90
CA ARG A 116 35.71 22.84 13.60
C ARG A 116 34.19 22.74 13.36
N PHE A 117 33.45 22.10 14.26
CA PHE A 117 32.00 22.10 14.25
C PHE A 117 31.48 23.36 14.96
N LYS A 118 31.26 24.45 14.21
CA LYS A 118 30.42 25.54 14.71
C LYS A 118 29.02 24.97 14.86
N SER A 119 28.58 24.76 16.09
CA SER A 119 27.17 24.56 16.42
C SER A 119 26.42 25.84 16.07
N SER A 120 26.05 26.02 14.80
CA SER A 120 25.24 27.14 14.34
C SER A 120 23.78 26.73 14.28
N ARG A 121 23.15 26.69 15.45
CA ARG A 121 21.81 27.23 15.70
C ARG A 121 21.54 27.12 17.19
N THR A 122 21.72 28.22 17.92
CA THR A 122 21.24 28.27 19.29
C THR A 122 19.73 28.49 19.26
N ARG A 123 19.03 27.78 20.14
CA ARG A 123 17.57 27.76 20.31
C ARG A 123 16.92 29.13 20.52
N LEU A 124 17.72 30.15 20.82
CA LEU A 124 17.29 31.53 21.06
C LEU A 124 16.98 32.31 19.77
N GLU A 125 17.50 31.89 18.60
CA GLU A 125 17.21 32.55 17.32
C GLU A 125 15.88 32.11 16.69
N ILE A 126 15.29 31.00 17.17
CA ILE A 126 14.00 30.49 16.67
C ILE A 126 12.82 31.27 17.28
N GLU A 127 13.00 31.80 18.50
CA GLU A 127 11.94 32.52 19.22
C GLU A 127 11.71 33.93 18.65
N ASP A 128 12.75 34.56 18.08
CA ASP A 128 12.65 35.90 17.47
C ASP A 128 12.03 35.86 16.05
N GLU A 129 12.23 34.79 15.27
CA GLU A 129 11.63 34.63 13.93
C GLU A 129 10.15 34.21 13.98
N GLU A 130 9.74 33.40 14.97
CA GLU A 130 8.33 33.04 15.18
C GLU A 130 7.49 34.23 15.66
N GLU A 131 8.05 35.15 16.46
CA GLU A 131 7.32 36.33 16.93
C GLU A 131 7.11 37.37 15.80
N GLU A 132 8.10 37.56 14.93
CA GLU A 132 8.00 38.41 13.74
C GLU A 132 7.06 37.80 12.68
N ALA A 133 7.09 36.48 12.46
CA ALA A 133 6.13 35.80 11.59
C ALA A 133 4.69 35.88 12.11
N ARG A 134 4.49 35.90 13.44
CA ARG A 134 3.18 36.07 14.09
C ARG A 134 2.69 37.52 14.02
N LYS A 135 3.58 38.52 14.14
CA LYS A 135 3.27 39.94 13.87
C LYS A 135 2.90 40.18 12.40
N ALA A 136 3.60 39.56 11.46
CA ALA A 136 3.29 39.66 10.03
C ALA A 136 1.95 38.99 9.65
N ARG A 137 1.60 37.85 10.26
CA ARG A 137 0.29 37.21 10.10
C ARG A 137 -0.85 38.00 10.74
N ARG A 138 -0.59 38.68 11.86
CA ARG A 138 -1.56 39.55 12.54
C ARG A 138 -1.80 40.86 11.78
N ALA A 139 -0.80 41.37 11.07
CA ALA A 139 -0.96 42.53 10.18
C ALA A 139 -1.77 42.18 8.91
N LYS A 140 -1.61 40.99 8.35
CA LYS A 140 -2.39 40.53 7.17
C LYS A 140 -3.84 40.15 7.46
N ARG A 141 -4.22 39.91 8.72
CA ARG A 141 -5.60 39.60 9.13
C ARG A 141 -6.43 40.86 9.41
N ALA A 142 -5.86 42.05 9.27
CA ALA A 142 -6.53 43.32 9.56
C ALA A 142 -7.03 44.04 8.30
N GLU A 143 -6.99 43.42 7.11
CA GLU A 143 -7.42 44.04 5.85
C GLU A 143 -8.58 43.31 5.12
N ASP A 144 -9.09 42.20 5.67
CA ASP A 144 -10.28 41.52 5.17
C ASP A 144 -11.36 41.48 6.27
N ASP A 145 -11.93 42.64 6.59
CA ASP A 145 -13.19 42.79 7.32
C ASP A 145 -14.31 42.96 6.28
N ASP A 146 -15.02 41.88 5.95
CA ASP A 146 -16.40 41.93 5.44
C ASP A 146 -17.28 41.10 6.39
N PRO A 147 -18.09 41.75 7.25
CA PRO A 147 -18.88 41.08 8.26
C PRO A 147 -20.29 40.80 7.72
N ASP A 148 -20.54 39.59 7.25
CA ASP A 148 -21.87 39.01 7.36
C ASP A 148 -21.76 37.58 7.88
N ALA A 149 -22.08 37.49 9.16
CA ALA A 149 -22.25 36.29 9.94
C ALA A 149 -23.66 35.76 9.68
N ASP A 150 -23.78 34.45 9.53
CA ASP A 150 -24.90 33.70 10.10
C ASP A 150 -24.32 32.46 10.78
N ASP A 151 -24.28 32.55 12.11
CA ASP A 151 -24.17 31.45 13.06
C ASP A 151 -25.40 30.54 12.90
N ASP A 152 -25.20 29.23 12.77
CA ASP A 152 -26.15 28.26 13.33
C ASP A 152 -25.39 27.02 13.84
N PRO A 153 -25.25 26.86 15.17
CA PRO A 153 -24.69 25.67 15.79
C PRO A 153 -25.82 24.81 16.36
N ASP A 154 -26.28 23.79 15.64
CA ASP A 154 -26.93 22.60 16.21
C ASP A 154 -27.22 21.56 15.11
N ALA A 155 -26.55 20.40 15.20
CA ALA A 155 -27.09 19.11 14.77
C ALA A 155 -26.10 18.00 15.17
N ASP A 156 -26.22 17.55 16.42
CA ASP A 156 -26.03 16.14 16.73
C ASP A 156 -27.02 15.34 15.86
N ASP A 157 -26.52 14.45 15.00
CA ASP A 157 -27.33 13.35 14.48
C ASP A 157 -26.44 12.12 14.26
N ASP A 158 -26.41 11.31 15.31
CA ASP A 158 -26.12 9.89 15.32
C ASP A 158 -27.29 9.16 14.66
N PRO A 159 -27.04 8.34 13.64
CA PRO A 159 -27.64 7.01 13.74
C PRO A 159 -26.64 5.89 13.42
N ASP A 160 -26.28 5.16 14.47
CA ASP A 160 -26.27 3.70 14.48
C ASP A 160 -27.43 3.15 13.62
N ALA A 161 -27.07 2.50 12.51
CA ALA A 161 -27.92 1.54 11.84
C ALA A 161 -27.03 0.43 11.28
N ASP A 162 -27.19 -0.73 11.88
CA ASP A 162 -26.68 -2.03 11.43
C ASP A 162 -26.97 -2.25 9.93
N ASP A 163 -25.95 -2.60 9.16
CA ASP A 163 -26.16 -3.45 7.99
C ASP A 163 -24.97 -4.41 7.84
N ASP A 164 -25.26 -5.67 8.13
CA ASP A 164 -24.40 -6.84 8.14
C ASP A 164 -24.00 -7.17 6.69
N PRO A 165 -22.71 -7.45 6.38
CA PRO A 165 -22.36 -7.93 5.04
C PRO A 165 -22.88 -9.35 4.86
N GLU A 166 -23.94 -9.51 4.07
CA GLU A 166 -24.38 -10.78 3.48
C GLU A 166 -23.17 -11.56 2.97
N ALA A 167 -22.91 -12.66 3.66
CA ALA A 167 -22.01 -13.71 3.25
C ALA A 167 -22.81 -14.65 2.36
N ASP A 168 -22.54 -14.65 1.06
CA ASP A 168 -22.90 -15.74 0.18
C ASP A 168 -22.03 -16.96 0.53
N ASP A 169 -22.31 -17.59 1.67
CA ASP A 169 -22.06 -19.01 1.89
C ASP A 169 -23.13 -19.74 1.06
N ASP A 170 -22.70 -20.44 0.01
CA ASP A 170 -23.51 -21.44 -0.70
C ASP A 170 -23.07 -22.83 -0.22
N PRO A 171 -23.77 -23.42 0.78
CA PRO A 171 -23.54 -24.79 1.19
C PRO A 171 -24.70 -25.68 0.73
N ASP A 172 -24.77 -26.05 -0.55
CA ASP A 172 -25.48 -27.26 -0.98
C ASP A 172 -24.99 -27.72 -2.35
N ALA A 173 -23.90 -28.49 -2.36
CA ALA A 173 -23.62 -29.41 -3.45
C ALA A 173 -23.72 -30.83 -2.89
N ASP A 174 -24.97 -31.26 -2.70
CA ASP A 174 -25.31 -32.64 -2.50
C ASP A 174 -24.77 -33.49 -3.66
N ASP A 175 -24.17 -34.59 -3.25
CA ASP A 175 -23.59 -35.66 -4.01
C ASP A 175 -24.71 -36.38 -4.79
N ASP A 176 -24.75 -36.25 -6.11
CA ASP A 176 -25.46 -37.19 -6.99
C ASP A 176 -24.46 -37.81 -7.99
N PRO A 177 -24.12 -39.10 -7.87
CA PRO A 177 -23.14 -39.76 -8.70
C PRO A 177 -23.82 -40.39 -9.92
N ASP A 178 -24.01 -39.62 -10.99
CA ASP A 178 -24.08 -40.17 -12.36
C ASP A 178 -24.05 -39.04 -13.40
N ALA A 179 -22.91 -38.86 -14.06
CA ALA A 179 -22.85 -38.12 -15.32
C ALA A 179 -21.65 -38.55 -16.18
N GLU A 180 -21.97 -38.95 -17.40
CA GLU A 180 -21.08 -39.50 -18.41
C GLU A 180 -19.99 -38.51 -18.89
N ASP A 181 -18.84 -39.10 -19.18
CA ASP A 181 -17.66 -38.67 -19.95
C ASP A 181 -17.65 -37.25 -20.55
N ASP A 182 -17.21 -36.25 -19.77
CA ASP A 182 -16.94 -34.89 -20.28
C ASP A 182 -15.44 -34.71 -20.63
N GLU A 183 -15.10 -35.02 -21.88
CA GLU A 183 -13.75 -34.85 -22.46
C GLU A 183 -13.22 -33.42 -22.26
N GLN A 184 -14.10 -32.42 -22.20
CA GLN A 184 -13.74 -31.01 -22.00
C GLN A 184 -13.29 -30.74 -20.56
N ALA A 185 -13.87 -31.39 -19.55
CA ALA A 185 -13.40 -31.31 -18.17
C ALA A 185 -12.02 -31.95 -18.00
N ARG A 186 -11.77 -33.08 -18.68
CA ARG A 186 -10.43 -33.72 -18.72
C ARG A 186 -9.42 -32.86 -19.46
N LYS A 187 -9.80 -32.23 -20.57
CA LYS A 187 -8.96 -31.32 -21.36
C LYS A 187 -8.63 -30.04 -20.59
N ALA A 188 -9.58 -29.47 -19.85
CA ALA A 188 -9.37 -28.31 -18.99
C ALA A 188 -8.43 -28.63 -17.82
N ARG A 189 -8.60 -29.80 -17.17
CA ARG A 189 -7.68 -30.27 -16.12
C ARG A 189 -6.28 -30.53 -16.66
N ARG A 190 -6.16 -31.13 -17.84
CA ARG A 190 -4.89 -31.42 -18.51
C ARG A 190 -4.20 -30.15 -19.02
N ALA A 191 -4.94 -29.16 -19.49
CA ALA A 191 -4.41 -27.85 -19.88
C ALA A 191 -3.90 -27.05 -18.67
N ARG A 192 -4.63 -27.05 -17.55
CA ARG A 192 -4.17 -26.44 -16.29
C ARG A 192 -2.90 -27.11 -15.76
N ARG A 193 -2.84 -28.44 -15.83
CA ARG A 193 -1.67 -29.22 -15.42
C ARG A 193 -0.47 -28.98 -16.34
N ALA A 194 -0.69 -28.84 -17.65
CA ALA A 194 0.34 -28.48 -18.62
C ALA A 194 0.88 -27.05 -18.41
N SER A 195 0.05 -26.09 -18.00
CA SER A 195 0.54 -24.74 -17.66
C SER A 195 1.33 -24.66 -16.35
N ASP A 196 1.11 -25.58 -15.41
CA ASP A 196 1.91 -25.68 -14.17
C ASP A 196 3.28 -26.35 -14.41
N ASP A 197 3.43 -27.15 -15.48
CA ASP A 197 4.67 -27.85 -15.83
C ASP A 197 5.63 -26.99 -16.70
N GLU A 198 5.12 -25.96 -17.39
CA GLU A 198 5.87 -24.98 -18.22
C GLU A 198 6.35 -23.73 -17.45
N GLU A 199 6.16 -23.69 -16.13
CA GLU A 199 6.55 -22.55 -15.30
C GLU A 199 8.01 -22.68 -14.83
N SER A 200 8.85 -21.67 -15.11
CA SER A 200 10.26 -21.64 -14.65
C SER A 200 10.35 -21.91 -13.13
N PRO A 201 11.36 -22.67 -12.65
CA PRO A 201 11.53 -22.98 -11.23
C PRO A 201 11.46 -21.74 -10.30
N ALA A 202 11.95 -20.60 -10.78
CA ALA A 202 11.90 -19.33 -10.04
C ALA A 202 10.48 -18.73 -9.96
N ALA A 203 9.65 -18.90 -11.00
CA ALA A 203 8.27 -18.43 -11.01
C ALA A 203 7.38 -19.31 -10.09
N ARG A 204 7.57 -20.64 -10.13
CA ARG A 204 6.95 -21.58 -9.20
C ARG A 204 7.29 -21.26 -7.74
N ALA A 205 8.55 -20.91 -7.45
CA ALA A 205 8.98 -20.50 -6.11
C ALA A 205 8.30 -19.20 -5.65
N ARG A 206 8.20 -18.18 -6.51
CA ARG A 206 7.49 -16.92 -6.20
C ARG A 206 5.99 -17.13 -5.97
N ARG A 207 5.34 -17.98 -6.78
CA ARG A 207 3.92 -18.33 -6.61
C ARG A 207 3.68 -19.10 -5.31
N ALA A 208 4.53 -20.07 -4.99
CA ALA A 208 4.46 -20.80 -3.72
C ALA A 208 4.64 -19.86 -2.52
N GLU A 209 5.58 -18.90 -2.62
CA GLU A 209 5.83 -17.92 -1.58
C GLU A 209 4.65 -16.95 -1.39
N ARG A 210 4.07 -16.43 -2.48
CA ARG A 210 2.84 -15.62 -2.43
C ARG A 210 1.68 -16.38 -1.77
N LYS A 211 1.51 -17.67 -2.11
CA LYS A 211 0.49 -18.54 -1.50
C LYS A 211 0.75 -18.74 0.00
N ARG A 212 2.01 -18.90 0.42
CA ARG A 212 2.42 -18.99 1.83
C ARG A 212 2.08 -17.70 2.59
N CYS A 213 2.49 -16.55 2.06
CA CYS A 213 2.21 -15.25 2.68
C CYS A 213 0.71 -14.96 2.78
N SER A 214 -0.07 -15.27 1.75
CA SER A 214 -1.54 -15.17 1.78
C SER A 214 -2.14 -16.06 2.87
N GLY A 215 -1.70 -17.32 2.98
CA GLY A 215 -2.16 -18.23 4.02
C GLY A 215 -1.81 -17.78 5.44
N LEU A 216 -0.67 -17.12 5.65
CA LEU A 216 -0.32 -16.53 6.95
C LEU A 216 -1.20 -15.32 7.29
N HIS A 217 -1.62 -14.52 6.29
CA HIS A 217 -2.53 -13.40 6.53
C HIS A 217 -3.95 -13.86 6.89
N SER A 218 -4.48 -14.90 6.23
CA SER A 218 -5.83 -15.42 6.56
C SER A 218 -5.89 -16.03 7.97
N LEU A 219 -4.78 -16.60 8.46
CA LEU A 219 -4.67 -17.10 9.84
C LEU A 219 -4.78 -16.00 10.90
N ALA A 220 -4.49 -14.74 10.58
CA ALA A 220 -4.63 -13.63 11.54
C ALA A 220 -6.10 -13.38 11.93
N ALA A 221 -7.02 -13.47 10.97
CA ALA A 221 -8.45 -13.34 11.23
C ALA A 221 -8.98 -14.53 12.06
N GLN A 222 -8.52 -15.75 11.75
CA GLN A 222 -8.88 -16.96 12.51
C GLN A 222 -8.35 -16.91 13.96
N ALA A 223 -7.12 -16.43 14.16
CA ALA A 223 -6.55 -16.26 15.49
C ALA A 223 -7.33 -15.26 16.35
N LYS A 224 -7.80 -14.15 15.75
CA LYS A 224 -8.64 -13.14 16.42
C LYS A 224 -9.92 -13.76 16.98
N ARG A 225 -10.61 -14.62 16.20
CA ARG A 225 -11.81 -15.35 16.64
C ARG A 225 -11.54 -16.28 17.83
N LEU A 226 -10.34 -16.87 17.88
CA LEU A 226 -9.90 -17.76 18.96
C LEU A 226 -9.31 -17.01 20.18
N GLY A 227 -9.36 -15.66 20.19
CA GLY A 227 -8.80 -14.87 21.29
C GLY A 227 -7.27 -14.85 21.35
N VAL A 228 -6.59 -15.27 20.28
CA VAL A 228 -5.13 -15.31 20.15
C VAL A 228 -4.67 -14.15 19.28
N SER A 229 -3.75 -13.34 19.78
CA SER A 229 -3.01 -12.37 18.97
C SER A 229 -2.00 -13.12 18.10
N PHE A 230 -2.04 -12.91 16.78
CA PHE A 230 -1.09 -13.48 15.82
C PHE A 230 -0.51 -12.37 14.94
N ASN A 231 0.82 -12.29 14.87
CA ASN A 231 1.50 -11.31 14.02
C ASN A 231 1.97 -11.96 12.72
N ALA A 232 1.23 -11.71 11.63
CA ALA A 232 1.52 -12.28 10.31
C ALA A 232 2.86 -11.81 9.74
N SER A 233 3.20 -10.53 9.89
CA SER A 233 4.46 -9.95 9.39
C SER A 233 5.68 -10.66 9.98
N ARG A 234 5.68 -10.88 11.29
CA ARG A 234 6.78 -11.59 11.98
C ARG A 234 6.85 -13.07 11.60
N ALA A 235 5.70 -13.70 11.32
CA ALA A 235 5.67 -15.08 10.84
C ALA A 235 6.28 -15.21 9.43
N ILE A 236 6.09 -14.20 8.58
CA ILE A 236 6.68 -14.14 7.23
C ILE A 236 8.20 -13.97 7.32
N GLU A 237 8.69 -13.01 8.12
CA GLU A 237 10.12 -12.76 8.35
C GLU A 237 10.85 -13.98 8.90
N GLN A 238 10.20 -14.74 9.78
CA GLN A 238 10.76 -15.97 10.35
C GLN A 238 10.64 -17.20 9.43
N GLY A 239 10.09 -17.05 8.23
CA GLY A 239 9.93 -18.16 7.28
C GLY A 239 9.00 -19.26 7.78
N LEU A 240 8.00 -18.95 8.62
CA LEU A 240 7.09 -19.98 9.13
C LEU A 240 6.23 -20.57 8.00
N SER A 241 6.05 -21.89 8.02
CA SER A 241 5.02 -22.53 7.20
C SER A 241 3.62 -22.28 7.77
N VAL A 242 2.61 -22.31 6.90
CA VAL A 242 1.21 -22.08 7.26
C VAL A 242 0.74 -23.09 8.32
N ASP A 243 1.09 -24.36 8.16
CA ASP A 243 0.73 -25.43 9.11
C ASP A 243 1.37 -25.23 10.48
N LYS A 244 2.65 -24.82 10.51
CA LYS A 244 3.36 -24.55 11.76
C LYS A 244 2.78 -23.33 12.48
N ALA A 245 2.37 -22.31 11.73
CA ALA A 245 1.68 -21.15 12.30
C ALA A 245 0.31 -21.54 12.88
N ARG A 246 -0.48 -22.33 12.15
CA ARG A 246 -1.79 -22.84 12.62
C ARG A 246 -1.67 -23.67 13.90
N ALA A 247 -0.68 -24.58 13.95
CA ALA A 247 -0.42 -25.39 15.15
C ALA A 247 -0.04 -24.52 16.38
N ARG A 248 0.73 -23.44 16.17
CA ARG A 248 1.08 -22.50 17.24
C ARG A 248 -0.11 -21.68 17.73
N ILE A 249 -0.99 -21.26 16.83
CA ILE A 249 -2.23 -20.55 17.17
C ILE A 249 -3.14 -21.47 18.00
N MET A 250 -3.34 -22.71 17.56
CA MET A 250 -4.19 -23.68 18.27
C MET A 250 -3.61 -24.04 19.66
N ARG A 251 -2.30 -24.18 19.78
CA ARG A 251 -1.64 -24.39 21.08
C ARG A 251 -1.81 -23.19 22.01
N ALA A 252 -1.64 -21.98 21.49
CA ALA A 252 -1.84 -20.74 22.27
C ALA A 252 -3.31 -20.53 22.68
N ALA A 253 -4.27 -21.01 21.87
CA ALA A 253 -5.69 -20.99 22.21
C ALA A 253 -6.04 -22.03 23.29
N ALA A 254 -5.39 -23.21 23.26
CA ALA A 254 -5.56 -24.25 24.26
C ALA A 254 -4.94 -23.88 25.62
N ASP A 255 -3.79 -23.20 25.61
CA ASP A 255 -3.02 -22.82 26.80
C ASP A 255 -3.50 -21.50 27.44
N ALA A 256 -4.81 -21.33 27.64
CA ALA A 256 -5.45 -20.09 28.15
C ALA A 256 -4.93 -19.57 29.51
N ASN A 257 -3.94 -20.22 30.15
CA ASN A 257 -3.32 -19.80 31.42
C ASN A 257 -1.79 -20.01 31.51
N ALA A 258 -1.05 -20.07 30.40
CA ALA A 258 0.42 -20.23 30.42
C ALA A 258 1.19 -18.90 30.20
N PRO A 259 2.34 -18.67 30.87
CA PRO A 259 3.15 -17.46 30.68
C PRO A 259 3.70 -17.37 29.26
N HIS A 260 3.87 -16.13 28.79
CA HIS A 260 4.28 -15.77 27.43
C HIS A 260 5.56 -16.48 26.99
N THR A 261 5.46 -17.44 26.06
CA THR A 261 6.64 -18.13 25.49
C THR A 261 6.77 -17.99 23.98
N SER A 262 5.92 -17.22 23.32
CA SER A 262 5.94 -17.09 21.85
C SER A 262 5.64 -15.68 21.38
N ALA A 263 6.59 -15.08 20.66
CA ALA A 263 6.48 -13.72 20.13
C ALA A 263 5.63 -13.59 18.84
N VAL A 264 5.08 -14.71 18.34
CA VAL A 264 4.33 -14.80 17.08
C VAL A 264 2.83 -15.04 17.32
N ALA A 265 2.49 -15.79 18.37
CA ALA A 265 1.12 -16.12 18.74
C ALA A 265 1.01 -16.09 20.28
N ALA A 266 0.10 -15.29 20.82
CA ALA A 266 -0.09 -15.12 22.27
C ALA A 266 -1.57 -14.86 22.63
N PRO A 267 -2.08 -15.36 23.76
CA PRO A 267 -3.46 -15.11 24.19
C PRO A 267 -3.70 -13.62 24.50
N ARG A 268 -4.90 -13.12 24.21
CA ARG A 268 -5.32 -11.74 24.53
C ARG A 268 -5.76 -11.67 25.99
N TYR A 269 -4.86 -11.25 26.89
CA TYR A 269 -5.28 -10.86 28.25
C TYR A 269 -5.91 -9.46 28.24
N ALA A 270 -7.01 -9.28 28.98
CA ALA A 270 -7.56 -7.97 29.31
C ALA A 270 -6.53 -7.17 30.12
N ARG A 271 -6.16 -5.97 29.64
CA ARG A 271 -5.24 -5.08 30.35
C ARG A 271 -5.93 -4.47 31.57
N PRO A 272 -5.33 -4.48 32.78
CA PRO A 272 -5.70 -3.56 33.84
C PRO A 272 -5.02 -2.20 33.59
N GLY A 273 -5.84 -1.16 33.42
CA GLY A 273 -5.43 0.24 33.61
C GLY A 273 -5.08 1.05 32.36
N SER A 274 -6.08 1.73 31.79
CA SER A 274 -5.91 3.09 31.26
C SER A 274 -6.90 3.99 32.00
N GLY A 275 -6.37 4.82 32.89
CA GLY A 275 -7.14 5.62 33.83
C GLY A 275 -7.89 6.81 33.20
N GLY A 276 -8.99 7.15 33.86
CA GLY A 276 -9.74 8.38 33.63
C GLY A 276 -10.93 8.50 34.58
N SER A 277 -10.69 8.84 35.85
CA SER A 277 -11.59 9.74 36.60
C SER A 277 -10.93 10.24 37.89
N ASN A 278 -10.93 11.57 38.00
CA ASN A 278 -10.59 12.31 39.21
C ASN A 278 -11.61 12.00 40.30
N GLY A 279 -11.12 11.67 41.50
CA GLY A 279 -11.93 11.51 42.71
C GLY A 279 -11.08 11.84 43.93
N ASN A 280 -11.11 13.11 44.32
CA ASN A 280 -10.56 13.67 45.55
C ASN A 280 -10.75 12.75 46.77
N LEU A 281 -9.66 12.23 47.34
CA LEU A 281 -9.62 11.86 48.77
C LEU A 281 -8.78 12.90 49.50
N SER A 282 -9.55 13.80 50.11
CA SER A 282 -9.17 14.90 50.98
C SER A 282 -8.09 14.54 52.01
N GLN A 283 -7.20 15.51 52.23
CA GLN A 283 -6.16 15.61 53.25
C GLN A 283 -6.66 15.57 54.73
N ALA A 284 -7.74 14.85 55.06
CA ALA A 284 -8.37 14.96 56.38
C ALA A 284 -7.99 13.87 57.41
N GLU A 285 -7.22 12.82 57.07
CA GLU A 285 -6.97 11.70 58.00
C GLU A 285 -5.50 11.38 58.34
N LYS A 286 -4.56 12.30 58.07
CA LYS A 286 -3.17 12.20 58.56
C LYS A 286 -2.81 13.18 59.68
N ARG A 287 -3.80 13.85 60.27
CA ARG A 287 -3.63 14.73 61.43
C ARG A 287 -4.68 14.48 62.50
N ARG A 288 -4.73 13.26 63.04
CA ARG A 288 -5.28 13.02 64.38
C ARG A 288 -4.81 11.67 64.90
N ARG A 289 -4.22 11.70 66.10
CA ARG A 289 -3.73 10.59 66.94
C ARG A 289 -2.32 10.04 66.65
N GLY A 290 -1.37 10.96 66.69
CA GLY A 290 -0.14 10.73 67.45
C GLY A 290 0.01 11.82 68.51
N LEU A 291 -0.76 11.75 69.62
CA LEU A 291 -0.39 12.39 70.89
C LEU A 291 -1.34 11.98 72.04
N LYS A 292 -0.73 11.44 73.10
CA LYS A 292 -1.14 11.32 74.51
C LYS A 292 -1.53 9.92 75.03
N ARG A 293 -0.54 9.42 75.79
CA ARG A 293 -0.54 8.50 76.94
C ARG A 293 -0.61 7.02 76.64
#